data_AF-A0A9R0TWS1-F1
#
_entry.id   AF-A0A9R0TWS1-F1
#
_cell.length_a   1.000
_cell.length_b   1.000
_cell.length_c   1.000
_cell.angle_alpha   90.00
_cell.angle_beta   90.00
_cell.angle_gamma   90.00
#
_symmetry.space_group_name_H-M   'P 1'
#
loop_
_entity.id
_entity.type
_entity.pdbx_description
1 polymer ?
#
loop_
_entity_poly.entity_id
_entity_poly.type
_entity_poly.pdbx_seq_one_letter_code
_entity_poly.pdbx_strand_id
1 'polypeptide(L)'
;MATAAAAAARFTPAILPRPRRRVPAPCASASSASGRGNRRLRCEFVASVGNGALSGEDDPRLIDRQKALDAAMTDINNSFGKGSVTRLGSAGGAFVETFPSGCLTLDFALGGGLPKGRVVEVYGPESSGKTTLALHAIAEIQKLGGNAMLVDAEHAFDPAYSKALGVDIENLIVCQPDNGEMALEIADRMCRSGAIDLICIDSVSALTPRAEIEV
;
A
#
# COMPACT_ATOMS: atom_id res chain seq x y z
N MET A 1 9.55 -58.73 -35.32
CA MET A 1 8.89 -57.58 -35.97
C MET A 1 8.84 -56.45 -34.97
N ALA A 2 9.46 -55.33 -35.31
CA ALA A 2 9.69 -54.18 -34.45
C ALA A 2 8.68 -53.05 -34.74
N THR A 3 8.29 -52.32 -33.70
CA THR A 3 7.73 -50.94 -33.71
C THR A 3 7.92 -50.41 -32.28
N ALA A 4 8.91 -49.58 -31.92
CA ALA A 4 9.31 -48.22 -32.32
C ALA A 4 8.36 -47.09 -31.86
N ALA A 5 8.81 -46.38 -30.80
CA ALA A 5 8.74 -44.92 -30.53
C ALA A 5 7.36 -44.23 -30.38
N ALA A 6 7.15 -43.18 -29.58
CA ALA A 6 8.07 -42.15 -29.10
C ALA A 6 7.60 -41.53 -27.76
N ALA A 7 8.56 -41.20 -26.90
CA ALA A 7 8.38 -40.37 -25.71
C ALA A 7 8.35 -38.89 -26.10
N ALA A 8 7.25 -38.19 -25.78
CA ALA A 8 7.14 -36.75 -25.97
C ALA A 8 7.71 -36.01 -24.75
N ALA A 9 8.91 -35.46 -24.91
CA ALA A 9 9.50 -34.51 -23.97
C ALA A 9 8.68 -33.20 -23.97
N ARG A 10 8.09 -32.85 -22.83
CA ARG A 10 7.48 -31.53 -22.63
C ARG A 10 8.57 -30.52 -22.29
N PHE A 11 8.84 -29.63 -23.25
CA PHE A 11 9.63 -28.41 -23.07
C PHE A 11 8.97 -27.51 -22.02
N THR A 12 9.61 -27.32 -20.88
CA THR A 12 9.32 -26.18 -19.99
C THR A 12 10.24 -25.02 -20.40
N PRO A 13 9.72 -23.84 -20.80
CA PRO A 13 10.59 -22.69 -20.98
C PRO A 13 10.93 -22.12 -19.61
N ALA A 14 12.23 -22.08 -19.29
CA ALA A 14 12.76 -21.37 -18.14
C ALA A 14 12.50 -19.86 -18.28
N ILE A 15 11.70 -19.30 -17.37
CA ILE A 15 11.45 -17.85 -17.29
C ILE A 15 12.71 -17.20 -16.69
N LEU A 16 13.49 -16.50 -17.51
CA LEU A 16 14.59 -15.66 -17.06
C LEU A 16 14.04 -14.34 -16.50
N PRO A 17 14.53 -13.85 -15.34
CA PRO A 17 14.12 -12.55 -14.81
C PRO A 17 14.65 -11.41 -15.68
N ARG A 18 13.79 -10.45 -16.05
CA ARG A 18 14.16 -9.27 -16.83
C ARG A 18 15.02 -8.29 -16.00
N PRO A 19 15.99 -7.58 -16.61
CA PRO A 19 16.85 -6.66 -15.89
C PRO A 19 16.09 -5.41 -15.42
N ARG A 20 16.26 -5.04 -14.14
CA ARG A 20 15.69 -3.82 -13.55
C ARG A 20 16.24 -2.57 -14.25
N ARG A 21 15.35 -1.78 -14.86
CA ARG A 21 15.67 -0.44 -15.41
C ARG A 21 16.02 0.49 -14.24
N ARG A 22 17.25 1.01 -14.19
CA ARG A 22 17.65 2.05 -13.22
C ARG A 22 16.98 3.37 -13.58
N VAL A 23 16.23 3.94 -12.64
CA VAL A 23 15.78 5.33 -12.70
C VAL A 23 16.88 6.21 -12.07
N PRO A 24 17.31 7.32 -12.70
CA PRO A 24 18.33 8.20 -12.14
C PRO A 24 17.77 9.05 -10.98
N ALA A 25 18.60 9.34 -9.98
CA ALA A 25 18.28 10.18 -8.84
C ALA A 25 18.13 11.67 -9.23
N PRO A 26 17.32 12.47 -8.51
CA PRO A 26 17.18 13.90 -8.80
C PRO A 26 18.42 14.71 -8.37
N CYS A 27 18.83 15.63 -9.24
CA CYS A 27 19.95 16.54 -9.06
C CYS A 27 19.72 17.54 -7.93
N ALA A 28 20.74 17.76 -7.09
CA ALA A 28 20.76 18.78 -6.04
C ALA A 28 20.82 20.20 -6.62
N SER A 29 20.09 21.12 -5.99
CA SER A 29 20.00 22.55 -6.33
C SER A 29 21.31 23.32 -6.08
N ALA A 30 21.72 24.12 -7.07
CA ALA A 30 22.85 25.05 -6.96
C ALA A 30 22.45 26.36 -6.27
N SER A 31 23.35 26.88 -5.43
CA SER A 31 23.27 28.15 -4.72
C SER A 31 23.83 29.30 -5.56
N SER A 32 23.30 30.52 -5.37
CA SER A 32 23.96 31.75 -5.81
C SER A 32 23.72 32.90 -4.83
N ALA A 33 24.81 33.47 -4.34
CA ALA A 33 24.85 34.64 -3.46
C ALA A 33 24.94 35.95 -4.26
N SER A 34 24.34 37.04 -3.73
CA SER A 34 24.70 38.43 -4.04
C SER A 34 24.03 39.38 -3.04
N GLY A 35 24.75 40.40 -2.57
CA GLY A 35 24.32 41.31 -1.50
C GLY A 35 24.43 42.81 -1.81
N ARG A 36 24.16 43.60 -0.75
CA ARG A 36 24.12 45.09 -0.57
C ARG A 36 22.71 45.69 -0.75
N GLY A 37 22.18 46.56 0.12
CA GLY A 37 22.65 47.14 1.38
C GLY A 37 21.66 48.19 1.91
N ASN A 38 21.24 48.00 3.17
CA ASN A 38 21.11 48.99 4.26
C ASN A 38 20.07 50.14 4.21
N ARG A 39 19.10 50.09 5.13
CA ARG A 39 18.73 51.24 5.99
C ARG A 39 18.09 50.77 7.30
N ARG A 40 18.70 51.21 8.41
CA ARG A 40 18.38 50.91 9.82
C ARG A 40 17.09 51.61 10.27
N LEU A 41 16.22 50.88 10.93
CA LEU A 41 15.33 51.38 11.99
C LEU A 41 15.53 50.47 13.21
N ARG A 42 16.06 51.05 14.29
CA ARG A 42 16.35 50.40 15.57
C ARG A 42 15.05 50.23 16.36
N CYS A 43 14.63 48.99 16.56
CA CYS A 43 13.89 48.59 17.75
C CYS A 43 14.87 47.81 18.64
N GLU A 44 15.07 48.27 19.87
CA GLU A 44 15.94 47.63 20.85
C GLU A 44 15.35 46.28 21.26
N PHE A 45 15.91 45.20 20.72
CA PHE A 45 15.77 43.87 21.30
C PHE A 45 17.11 43.56 21.97
N VAL A 46 17.08 43.44 23.30
CA VAL A 46 18.26 43.18 24.12
C VAL A 46 18.87 41.84 23.70
N ALA A 47 20.05 41.92 23.09
CA ALA A 47 20.87 40.78 22.74
C ALA A 47 21.47 40.18 24.02
N SER A 48 20.78 39.19 24.58
CA SER A 48 21.39 38.25 25.51
C SER A 48 22.35 37.34 24.72
N VAL A 49 23.65 37.59 24.88
CA VAL A 49 24.72 36.60 25.16
C VAL A 49 24.40 35.17 24.68
N GLY A 50 25.01 34.66 23.61
CA GLY A 50 26.36 34.09 23.67
C GLY A 50 26.30 32.61 24.09
N ASN A 51 26.65 31.70 23.17
CA ASN A 51 26.89 30.27 23.35
C ASN A 51 26.22 29.56 24.54
N GLY A 52 25.05 28.96 24.29
CA GLY A 52 24.40 28.02 25.20
C GLY A 52 24.28 26.63 24.59
N ALA A 53 25.39 26.06 24.11
CA ALA A 53 25.48 24.61 23.99
C ALA A 53 25.43 24.04 25.41
N LEU A 54 24.22 23.74 25.91
CA LEU A 54 24.08 22.83 27.04
C LEU A 54 24.27 21.42 26.47
N SER A 55 25.53 21.01 26.48
CA SER A 55 25.96 19.62 26.38
C SER A 55 25.23 18.79 27.44
N GLY A 56 24.05 18.29 27.07
CA GLY A 56 23.30 17.28 27.81
C GLY A 56 23.61 15.87 27.32
N GLU A 57 24.79 15.65 26.73
CA GLU A 57 25.18 14.34 26.19
C GLU A 57 25.58 13.34 27.30
N ASP A 58 25.78 13.80 28.55
CA ASP A 58 26.29 12.98 29.66
C ASP A 58 25.51 13.16 31.00
N ASP A 59 24.16 13.24 30.99
CA ASP A 59 23.42 13.03 32.25
C ASP A 59 23.30 11.51 32.50
N PRO A 60 23.92 10.94 33.56
CA PRO A 60 23.92 9.50 33.82
C PRO A 60 22.50 8.92 33.91
N ARG A 61 21.52 9.73 34.33
CA ARG A 61 20.11 9.31 34.42
C ARG A 61 19.47 9.13 33.04
N LEU A 62 19.91 9.87 32.02
CA LEU A 62 19.43 9.69 30.65
C LEU A 62 20.04 8.44 30.03
N ILE A 63 21.33 8.17 30.30
CA ILE A 63 22.03 6.96 29.84
C ILE A 63 21.39 5.70 30.45
N ASP A 64 21.06 5.72 31.74
CA ASP A 64 20.42 4.58 32.42
C ASP A 64 18.99 4.35 31.93
N ARG A 65 18.22 5.42 31.69
CA ARG A 65 16.88 5.32 31.08
C ARG A 65 16.94 4.76 29.67
N GLN A 66 17.92 5.19 28.87
CA GLN A 66 18.11 4.74 27.50
C GLN A 66 18.48 3.25 27.44
N LYS A 67 19.38 2.80 28.32
CA LYS A 67 19.73 1.38 28.47
C LYS A 67 18.55 0.52 28.91
N ALA A 68 17.76 1.00 29.88
CA ALA A 68 16.56 0.29 30.34
C ALA A 68 15.51 0.18 29.22
N LEU A 69 15.35 1.23 28.41
CA LEU A 69 14.48 1.23 27.24
C LEU A 69 14.94 0.21 26.19
N ASP A 70 16.23 0.20 25.85
CA ASP A 70 16.79 -0.73 24.85
C ASP A 70 16.71 -2.19 25.32
N ALA A 71 16.90 -2.46 26.62
CA ALA A 71 16.70 -3.77 27.22
C ALA A 71 15.23 -4.23 27.13
N ALA A 72 14.28 -3.38 27.51
CA ALA A 72 12.85 -3.69 27.42
C ALA A 72 12.42 -3.94 25.96
N MET A 73 12.91 -3.14 25.01
CA MET A 73 12.66 -3.37 23.57
C MET A 73 13.22 -4.72 23.10
N THR A 74 14.38 -5.14 23.62
CA THR A 74 14.98 -6.45 23.29
C THR A 74 14.15 -7.60 23.86
N ASP A 75 13.69 -7.49 25.11
CA ASP A 75 12.87 -8.50 25.77
C ASP A 75 11.53 -8.72 25.04
N ILE A 76 10.90 -7.62 24.58
CA ILE A 76 9.66 -7.69 23.79
C ILE A 76 9.91 -8.33 22.42
N ASN A 77 11.02 -8.02 21.75
CA ASN A 77 11.38 -8.67 20.48
C ASN A 77 11.70 -10.17 20.64
N ASN A 78 12.27 -10.58 21.77
CA ASN A 78 12.50 -12.00 22.07
C ASN A 78 11.20 -12.75 22.36
N SER A 79 10.27 -12.11 23.07
CA SER A 79 9.00 -12.72 23.49
C SER A 79 7.96 -12.81 22.38
N PHE A 80 7.91 -11.81 21.48
CA PHE A 80 6.86 -11.66 20.47
C PHE A 80 7.36 -11.71 19.01
N GLY A 81 8.65 -11.96 18.81
CA GLY A 81 9.28 -12.06 17.50
C GLY A 81 10.02 -10.79 17.07
N LYS A 82 11.02 -10.95 16.19
CA LYS A 82 11.84 -9.85 15.67
C LYS A 82 10.96 -8.82 14.96
N GLY A 83 11.06 -7.56 15.39
CA GLY A 83 10.31 -6.46 14.78
C GLY A 83 9.00 -6.11 15.50
N SER A 84 8.68 -6.78 16.62
CA SER A 84 7.51 -6.48 17.43
C SER A 84 7.55 -5.06 18.02
N VAL A 85 8.75 -4.58 18.37
CA VAL A 85 8.97 -3.19 18.80
C VAL A 85 10.24 -2.64 18.16
N THR A 86 10.08 -1.60 17.34
CA THR A 86 11.18 -0.91 16.64
C THR A 86 10.99 0.60 16.72
N ARG A 87 12.08 1.38 16.66
CA ARG A 87 11.94 2.83 16.51
C ARG A 87 11.49 3.13 15.10
N LEU A 88 10.48 3.99 14.95
CA LEU A 88 9.93 4.37 13.66
C LEU A 88 10.98 4.98 12.71
N GLY A 89 12.01 5.64 13.25
CA GLY A 89 13.13 6.18 12.47
C GLY A 89 14.28 5.20 12.17
N SER A 90 14.39 4.07 12.91
CA SER A 90 15.40 3.04 12.65
C SER A 90 14.88 1.92 11.74
N ALA A 91 13.55 1.71 11.74
CA ALA A 91 12.88 1.03 10.66
C ALA A 91 12.91 1.97 9.46
N GLY A 92 13.99 1.91 8.64
CA GLY A 92 14.11 2.71 7.43
C GLY A 92 12.77 2.71 6.71
N GLY A 93 12.19 3.91 6.53
CA GLY A 93 10.75 4.11 6.31
C GLY A 93 10.19 3.02 5.42
N ALA A 94 9.25 2.23 5.95
CA ALA A 94 8.71 1.09 5.23
C ALA A 94 8.09 1.60 3.93
N PHE A 95 8.82 1.46 2.81
CA PHE A 95 8.34 1.84 1.50
C PHE A 95 7.18 0.92 1.18
N VAL A 96 5.97 1.48 1.25
CA VAL A 96 4.75 0.76 0.86
C VAL A 96 4.75 0.69 -0.65
N GLU A 97 4.76 -0.52 -1.19
CA GLU A 97 4.62 -0.73 -2.62
C GLU A 97 3.24 -0.25 -3.06
N THR A 98 3.17 0.46 -4.19
CA THR A 98 1.91 0.95 -4.76
C THR A 98 1.66 0.33 -6.13
N PHE A 99 0.40 0.36 -6.58
CA PHE A 99 0.00 0.02 -7.94
C PHE A 99 -0.92 1.10 -8.53
N PRO A 100 -0.99 1.25 -9.86
CA PRO A 100 -1.82 2.29 -10.48
C PRO A 100 -3.30 2.11 -10.17
N SER A 101 -4.00 3.20 -9.89
CA SER A 101 -5.47 3.22 -9.73
C SER A 101 -6.22 3.16 -11.06
N GLY A 102 -5.51 3.37 -12.18
CA GLY A 102 -6.08 3.57 -13.52
C GLY A 102 -6.42 5.03 -13.83
N CYS A 103 -6.21 5.93 -12.86
CA CYS A 103 -6.34 7.38 -13.03
C CYS A 103 -5.01 8.08 -12.74
N LEU A 104 -4.35 8.58 -13.79
CA LEU A 104 -3.01 9.19 -13.69
C LEU A 104 -2.96 10.36 -12.70
N THR A 105 -3.99 11.21 -12.69
CA THR A 105 -4.04 12.38 -11.79
C THR A 105 -4.21 11.96 -10.34
N LEU A 106 -4.99 10.91 -10.09
CA LEU A 106 -5.13 10.32 -8.75
C LEU A 106 -3.83 9.68 -8.29
N ASP A 107 -3.17 8.91 -9.16
CA ASP A 107 -1.90 8.26 -8.85
C ASP A 107 -0.82 9.29 -8.49
N PHE A 108 -0.78 10.41 -9.21
CA PHE A 108 0.12 11.52 -8.90
C PHE A 108 -0.21 12.13 -7.54
N ALA A 109 -1.49 12.38 -7.23
CA ALA A 109 -1.92 12.92 -5.95
C ALA A 109 -1.61 11.99 -4.77
N LEU A 110 -1.67 10.67 -4.98
CA LEU A 110 -1.35 9.64 -3.98
C LEU A 110 0.15 9.34 -3.87
N GLY A 111 0.99 9.92 -4.73
CA GLY A 111 2.44 9.68 -4.71
C GLY A 111 2.86 8.34 -5.33
N GLY A 112 2.07 7.80 -6.26
CA GLY A 112 2.39 6.57 -6.99
C GLY A 112 1.25 5.55 -7.11
N GLY A 113 0.04 5.90 -6.70
CA GLY A 113 -1.15 5.04 -6.79
C GLY A 113 -1.60 4.44 -5.46
N LEU A 114 -2.31 3.32 -5.54
CA LEU A 114 -2.94 2.66 -4.40
C LEU A 114 -1.91 1.80 -3.63
N PRO A 115 -1.87 1.89 -2.28
CA PRO A 115 -0.92 1.12 -1.47
C PRO A 115 -1.31 -0.36 -1.36
N LYS A 116 -0.36 -1.27 -1.59
CA LYS A 116 -0.52 -2.71 -1.37
C LYS A 116 -0.54 -3.07 0.11
N GLY A 117 -1.30 -4.11 0.47
CA GLY A 117 -1.39 -4.62 1.84
C GLY A 117 -2.04 -3.64 2.83
N ARG A 118 -2.84 -2.69 2.32
CA ARG A 118 -3.56 -1.69 3.10
C ARG A 118 -5.03 -1.69 2.70
N VAL A 119 -5.89 -1.23 3.59
CA VAL A 119 -7.29 -0.97 3.29
C VAL A 119 -7.42 0.44 2.73
N VAL A 120 -8.14 0.57 1.62
CA VAL A 120 -8.47 1.85 0.98
C VAL A 120 -9.98 1.96 0.92
N GLU A 121 -10.51 3.11 1.35
CA GLU A 121 -11.93 3.42 1.27
C GLU A 121 -12.16 4.48 0.19
N VAL A 122 -13.08 4.20 -0.72
CA VAL A 122 -13.54 5.14 -1.75
C VAL A 122 -15.01 5.43 -1.50
N TYR A 123 -15.32 6.65 -1.07
CA TYR A 123 -16.68 7.08 -0.77
C TYR A 123 -17.07 8.29 -1.62
N GLY A 124 -18.38 8.51 -1.76
CA GLY A 124 -18.93 9.61 -2.55
C GLY A 124 -20.39 9.38 -2.94
N PRO A 125 -21.04 10.39 -3.53
CA PRO A 125 -22.42 10.30 -3.99
C PRO A 125 -22.69 9.11 -4.92
N GLU A 126 -23.95 8.72 -5.07
CA GLU A 126 -24.35 7.78 -6.11
C GLU A 126 -23.93 8.31 -7.49
N SER A 127 -23.54 7.39 -8.37
CA SER A 127 -23.05 7.74 -9.72
C SER A 127 -21.78 8.60 -9.77
N SER A 128 -21.05 8.78 -8.66
CA SER A 128 -19.77 9.50 -8.65
C SER A 128 -18.60 8.71 -9.25
N GLY A 129 -18.83 7.47 -9.70
CA GLY A 129 -17.81 6.62 -10.31
C GLY A 129 -17.00 5.73 -9.35
N LYS A 130 -17.51 5.44 -8.14
CA LYS A 130 -16.84 4.57 -7.15
C LYS A 130 -16.52 3.18 -7.72
N THR A 131 -17.55 2.47 -8.19
CA THR A 131 -17.42 1.16 -8.84
C THR A 131 -16.54 1.24 -10.08
N THR A 132 -16.68 2.28 -10.91
CA THR A 132 -15.82 2.50 -12.09
C THR A 132 -14.35 2.60 -11.71
N LEU A 133 -14.02 3.35 -10.65
CA LEU A 133 -12.64 3.45 -10.16
C LEU A 133 -12.13 2.11 -9.62
N ALA A 134 -12.96 1.36 -8.90
CA ALA A 134 -12.62 0.04 -8.41
C ALA A 134 -12.34 -0.94 -9.57
N LEU A 135 -13.16 -0.94 -10.61
CA LEU A 135 -12.95 -1.75 -11.83
C LEU A 135 -11.68 -1.35 -12.58
N HIS A 136 -11.33 -0.06 -12.62
CA HIS A 136 -10.04 0.39 -13.16
C HIS A 136 -8.85 -0.13 -12.34
N ALA A 137 -8.92 -0.08 -11.01
CA ALA A 137 -7.89 -0.63 -10.14
C ALA A 137 -7.73 -2.16 -10.34
N ILE A 138 -8.84 -2.88 -10.52
CA ILE A 138 -8.86 -4.31 -10.88
C ILE A 138 -8.18 -4.53 -12.24
N ALA A 139 -8.51 -3.74 -13.26
CA ALA A 139 -7.89 -3.88 -14.57
C ALA A 139 -6.36 -3.64 -14.51
N GLU A 140 -5.91 -2.65 -13.73
CA GLU A 140 -4.47 -2.37 -13.56
C GLU A 140 -3.74 -3.49 -12.81
N ILE A 141 -4.31 -4.07 -11.75
CA ILE A 141 -3.66 -5.18 -11.05
C ILE A 141 -3.56 -6.43 -11.94
N GLN A 142 -4.59 -6.72 -12.73
CA GLN A 142 -4.60 -7.83 -13.68
C GLN A 142 -3.56 -7.62 -14.79
N LYS A 143 -3.38 -6.39 -15.30
CA LYS A 143 -2.31 -6.06 -16.26
C LYS A 143 -0.90 -6.28 -15.70
N LEU A 144 -0.73 -6.11 -14.38
CA LEU A 144 0.51 -6.42 -13.67
C LEU A 144 0.70 -7.94 -13.43
N GLY A 145 -0.26 -8.77 -13.84
CA GLY A 145 -0.26 -10.21 -13.65
C GLY A 145 -0.72 -10.65 -12.25
N GLY A 146 -1.34 -9.74 -11.49
CA GLY A 146 -1.91 -10.05 -10.18
C GLY A 146 -3.35 -10.55 -10.27
N ASN A 147 -3.80 -11.22 -9.21
CA ASN A 147 -5.16 -11.72 -9.10
C ASN A 147 -6.05 -10.72 -8.36
N ALA A 148 -7.25 -10.50 -8.88
CA ALA A 148 -8.23 -9.61 -8.30
C ALA A 148 -9.51 -10.36 -7.92
N MET A 149 -10.16 -9.89 -6.86
CA MET A 149 -11.46 -10.36 -6.42
C MET A 149 -12.42 -9.20 -6.22
N LEU A 150 -13.65 -9.36 -6.70
CA LEU A 150 -14.76 -8.47 -6.46
C LEU A 150 -15.79 -9.16 -5.54
N VAL A 151 -16.10 -8.53 -4.42
CA VAL A 151 -17.22 -8.87 -3.56
C VAL A 151 -18.36 -7.93 -3.93
N ASP A 152 -19.31 -8.42 -4.72
CA ASP A 152 -20.48 -7.70 -5.20
C ASP A 152 -21.63 -7.91 -4.22
N ALA A 153 -21.67 -7.09 -3.18
CA ALA A 153 -22.73 -7.06 -2.18
C ALA A 153 -23.97 -6.31 -2.68
N GLU A 154 -23.81 -5.38 -3.63
CA GLU A 154 -24.95 -4.67 -4.26
C GLU A 154 -25.67 -5.48 -5.34
N HIS A 155 -25.12 -6.64 -5.75
CA HIS A 155 -25.61 -7.44 -6.88
C HIS A 155 -25.76 -6.62 -8.16
N ALA A 156 -24.87 -5.65 -8.37
CA ALA A 156 -24.95 -4.66 -9.45
C ALA A 156 -23.82 -4.84 -10.49
N PHE A 157 -23.04 -5.92 -10.41
CA PHE A 157 -21.93 -6.16 -11.31
C PHE A 157 -22.38 -6.41 -12.77
N ASP A 158 -21.86 -5.60 -13.70
CA ASP A 158 -22.03 -5.78 -15.14
C ASP A 158 -20.72 -6.27 -15.80
N PRO A 159 -20.66 -7.53 -16.27
CA PRO A 159 -19.50 -8.07 -16.97
C PRO A 159 -19.17 -7.34 -18.29
N ALA A 160 -20.17 -6.86 -19.01
CA ALA A 160 -19.97 -6.20 -20.31
C ALA A 160 -19.31 -4.83 -20.12
N TYR A 161 -19.81 -4.03 -19.17
CA TYR A 161 -19.19 -2.77 -18.78
C TYR A 161 -17.78 -2.98 -18.23
N SER A 162 -17.58 -3.95 -17.34
CA SER A 162 -16.27 -4.27 -16.77
C SER A 162 -15.24 -4.65 -17.84
N LYS A 163 -15.65 -5.44 -18.85
CA LYS A 163 -14.80 -5.79 -19.99
C LYS A 163 -14.42 -4.55 -20.81
N ALA A 164 -15.34 -3.60 -20.99
CA ALA A 164 -15.07 -2.35 -21.69
C ALA A 164 -14.05 -1.47 -20.95
N LEU A 165 -13.98 -1.56 -19.62
CA LEU A 165 -12.96 -0.89 -18.80
C LEU A 165 -11.59 -1.61 -18.79
N GLY A 166 -11.51 -2.77 -19.44
CA GLY A 166 -10.27 -3.55 -19.55
C GLY A 166 -10.05 -4.57 -18.45
N VAL A 167 -11.09 -4.90 -17.69
CA VAL A 167 -11.07 -6.02 -16.73
C VAL A 167 -11.05 -7.35 -17.49
N ASP A 168 -10.17 -8.23 -17.08
CA ASP A 168 -10.15 -9.62 -17.53
C ASP A 168 -11.22 -10.42 -16.78
N ILE A 169 -12.37 -10.58 -17.42
CA ILE A 169 -13.55 -11.25 -16.87
C ILE A 169 -13.31 -12.75 -16.64
N GLU A 170 -12.47 -13.39 -17.45
CA GLU A 170 -12.24 -14.84 -17.34
C GLU A 170 -11.46 -15.19 -16.08
N ASN A 171 -10.60 -14.27 -15.63
CA ASN A 171 -9.75 -14.44 -14.46
C ASN A 171 -10.21 -13.64 -13.23
N LEU A 172 -11.30 -12.86 -13.33
CA LEU A 172 -11.85 -12.13 -12.20
C LEU A 172 -12.62 -13.07 -11.26
N ILE A 173 -12.23 -13.08 -9.99
CA ILE A 173 -12.96 -13.83 -8.95
C ILE A 173 -14.11 -12.95 -8.47
N VAL A 174 -15.35 -13.42 -8.59
CA VAL A 174 -16.55 -12.69 -8.13
C VAL A 174 -17.22 -13.47 -7.01
N CYS A 175 -17.55 -12.78 -5.92
CA CYS A 175 -18.33 -13.30 -4.81
C CYS A 175 -19.59 -12.45 -4.64
N GLN A 176 -20.74 -13.12 -4.63
CA GLN A 176 -22.05 -12.52 -4.34
C GLN A 176 -22.56 -13.11 -3.03
N PRO A 177 -22.27 -12.46 -1.88
CA PRO A 177 -22.57 -13.01 -0.56
C PRO A 177 -24.04 -12.74 -0.15
N ASP A 178 -24.63 -13.64 0.63
CA ASP A 178 -25.99 -13.46 1.14
C ASP A 178 -26.07 -12.49 2.34
N ASN A 179 -24.96 -12.24 3.04
CA ASN A 179 -24.89 -11.38 4.22
C ASN A 179 -23.48 -10.81 4.42
N GLY A 180 -23.38 -9.74 5.22
CA GLY A 180 -22.14 -9.04 5.50
C GLY A 180 -21.08 -9.92 6.18
N GLU A 181 -21.48 -10.79 7.10
CA GLU A 181 -20.55 -11.70 7.78
C GLU A 181 -19.92 -12.70 6.80
N MET A 182 -20.73 -13.27 5.89
CA MET A 182 -20.23 -14.16 4.83
C MET A 182 -19.26 -13.42 3.90
N ALA A 183 -19.60 -12.19 3.50
CA ALA A 183 -18.75 -11.36 2.65
C ALA A 183 -17.35 -11.16 3.25
N LEU A 184 -17.32 -10.76 4.53
CA LEU A 184 -16.06 -10.49 5.25
C LEU A 184 -15.28 -11.77 5.58
N GLU A 185 -15.97 -12.88 5.87
CA GLU A 185 -15.32 -14.18 6.10
C GLU A 185 -14.62 -14.69 4.82
N ILE A 186 -15.29 -14.55 3.66
CA ILE A 186 -14.69 -14.90 2.38
C ILE A 186 -13.49 -14.00 2.09
N ALA A 187 -13.61 -12.69 2.29
CA ALA A 187 -12.52 -11.74 2.10
C ALA A 187 -11.31 -12.05 3.00
N ASP A 188 -11.52 -12.38 4.29
CA ASP A 188 -10.44 -12.76 5.22
C ASP A 188 -9.73 -14.04 4.78
N ARG A 189 -10.48 -15.09 4.42
CA ARG A 189 -9.89 -16.35 3.93
C ARG A 189 -9.06 -16.14 2.67
N MET A 190 -9.57 -15.33 1.74
CA MET A 190 -8.89 -15.01 0.49
C MET A 190 -7.63 -14.16 0.73
N CYS A 191 -7.69 -13.18 1.64
CA CYS A 191 -6.53 -12.39 2.06
C CYS A 191 -5.43 -13.27 2.69
N ARG A 192 -5.81 -14.17 3.60
CA ARG A 192 -4.88 -15.11 4.28
C ARG A 192 -4.22 -16.09 3.33
N SER A 193 -4.87 -16.44 2.22
CA SER A 193 -4.29 -17.34 1.21
C SER A 193 -3.04 -16.75 0.54
N GLY A 194 -2.90 -15.43 0.53
CA GLY A 194 -1.84 -14.72 -0.20
C GLY A 194 -1.94 -14.85 -1.72
N ALA A 195 -3.02 -15.44 -2.25
CA ALA A 195 -3.21 -15.68 -3.68
C ALA A 195 -3.90 -14.52 -4.41
N ILE A 196 -4.43 -13.52 -3.69
CA ILE A 196 -5.10 -12.34 -4.24
C ILE A 196 -4.32 -11.08 -3.88
N ASP A 197 -4.08 -10.25 -4.90
CA ASP A 197 -3.36 -8.98 -4.79
C ASP A 197 -4.30 -7.80 -4.48
N LEU A 198 -5.57 -7.88 -4.89
CA LEU A 198 -6.59 -6.87 -4.66
C LEU A 198 -7.96 -7.49 -4.39
N ILE A 199 -8.59 -7.11 -3.28
CA ILE A 199 -9.99 -7.40 -2.98
C ILE A 199 -10.76 -6.08 -3.00
N CYS A 200 -11.75 -5.97 -3.87
CA CYS A 200 -12.70 -4.84 -3.90
C CYS A 200 -14.04 -5.30 -3.32
N ILE A 201 -14.62 -4.49 -2.43
CA ILE A 201 -15.95 -4.73 -1.87
C ILE A 201 -16.87 -3.63 -2.36
N ASP A 202 -17.88 -3.99 -3.13
CA ASP A 202 -18.88 -3.08 -3.68
C ASP A 202 -20.29 -3.52 -3.23
N SER A 203 -20.89 -2.91 -2.21
CA SER A 203 -20.41 -1.80 -1.38
C SER A 203 -20.59 -2.09 0.11
N VAL A 204 -19.94 -1.29 0.96
CA VAL A 204 -20.03 -1.43 2.42
C VAL A 204 -21.46 -1.24 2.93
N SER A 205 -22.25 -0.37 2.29
CA SER A 205 -23.66 -0.14 2.64
C SER A 205 -24.55 -1.37 2.43
N ALA A 206 -24.14 -2.30 1.58
CA ALA A 206 -24.86 -3.54 1.32
C ALA A 206 -24.37 -4.73 2.18
N LEU A 207 -23.43 -4.50 3.11
CA LEU A 207 -22.99 -5.52 4.07
C LEU A 207 -24.00 -5.65 5.23
N THR A 208 -25.22 -6.07 4.90
CA THR A 208 -26.30 -6.24 5.87
C THR A 208 -26.03 -7.43 6.80
N PRO A 209 -26.12 -7.26 8.13
CA PRO A 209 -25.94 -8.35 9.08
C PRO A 209 -26.96 -9.47 8.87
N ARG A 210 -26.58 -10.72 9.14
CA ARG A 210 -27.52 -11.87 9.11
C ARG A 210 -28.81 -11.63 9.88
N ALA A 211 -28.68 -11.00 11.05
CA ALA A 211 -29.82 -10.72 11.93
C ALA A 211 -30.87 -9.79 11.30
N GLU A 212 -30.53 -9.01 10.28
CA GLU A 212 -31.47 -8.11 9.58
C GLU A 212 -32.13 -8.78 8.35
N ILE A 213 -31.54 -9.87 7.83
CA ILE A 213 -32.02 -10.58 6.62
C ILE A 213 -32.99 -11.71 6.97
N GLU A 214 -32.82 -12.37 8.12
CA GLU A 214 -33.63 -13.51 8.57
C GLU A 214 -34.94 -13.09 9.27
N VAL A 215 -35.38 -11.84 9.12
CA VAL A 215 -36.57 -11.25 9.77
C VAL A 215 -37.84 -11.41 8.93
#